data_AF-A0A0L6HW07-F1
#
_entry.id   AF-A0A0L6HW07-F1
#
_cell.length_a   1.000
_cell.length_b   1.000
_cell.length_c   1.000
_cell.angle_alpha   90.00
_cell.angle_beta   90.00
_cell.angle_gamma   90.00
#
_symmetry.space_group_name_H-M   'P 1'
#
loop_
_entity.id
_entity.type
_entity.pdbx_description
1 polymer ?
#
loop_
_entity_poly.entity_id
_entity_poly.type
_entity_poly.pdbx_seq_one_letter_code
_entity_poly.pdbx_strand_id
1 'polypeptide(L)'
;MNASLAARRRRLIATIGGVLLAAAVAGSIAVIGQQSLASASTAVSSGPVTEADGLIRHEGDVSVFDDVPAVSNLDSDLLEAVRAAATAAEEDGVRMHVNSGWRSAAYQEQLRRDAVAQYGSEEEAARWVATPENSEHVSGDAIDLGGLPAQDWLARHGAQFGLCQIYANERWHFELRPAAVANGCPLMYDDPTTDPRTQR
;
A
#
# COMPACT_ATOMS: atom_id res chain seq x y z
N MET A 1 -67.82 -25.55 59.34
CA MET A 1 -69.18 -25.02 59.12
C MET A 1 -69.09 -23.51 58.92
N ASN A 2 -69.73 -23.00 57.87
CA ASN A 2 -70.13 -21.61 57.59
C ASN A 2 -69.00 -20.65 57.15
N ALA A 3 -68.80 -20.37 55.87
CA ALA A 3 -69.63 -19.62 54.91
C ALA A 3 -69.84 -18.14 55.31
N SER A 4 -69.16 -17.21 54.63
CA SER A 4 -69.87 -16.23 53.79
C SER A 4 -68.88 -15.47 52.91
N LEU A 5 -69.07 -15.65 51.60
CA LEU A 5 -68.60 -14.74 50.58
C LEU A 5 -69.55 -13.55 50.52
N ALA A 6 -68.99 -12.39 50.16
CA ALA A 6 -69.64 -11.34 49.39
C ALA A 6 -70.76 -10.51 50.05
N ALA A 7 -70.39 -9.35 50.60
CA ALA A 7 -71.13 -8.12 50.37
C ALA A 7 -70.19 -6.92 50.58
N ARG A 8 -69.60 -6.43 49.49
CA ARG A 8 -70.02 -5.18 48.84
C ARG A 8 -69.78 -3.92 49.67
N ARG A 9 -68.82 -3.17 49.12
CA ARG A 9 -68.94 -1.75 48.75
C ARG A 9 -68.63 -0.73 49.84
N ARG A 10 -67.66 0.13 49.45
CA ARG A 10 -67.56 1.57 49.75
C ARG A 10 -66.86 1.91 51.06
N ARG A 11 -65.53 2.09 51.00
CA ARG A 11 -64.86 3.39 50.82
C ARG A 11 -63.40 3.29 51.29
N LEU A 12 -62.53 3.98 50.55
CA LEU A 12 -61.11 4.29 50.84
C LEU A 12 -60.15 3.09 50.66
N ILE A 13 -59.52 2.88 49.48
CA ILE A 13 -58.44 3.69 48.88
C ILE A 13 -57.29 3.84 49.91
N ALA A 14 -56.14 3.19 49.83
CA ALA A 14 -55.43 2.64 48.68
C ALA A 14 -54.67 1.36 49.10
N THR A 15 -55.18 0.21 48.67
CA THR A 15 -54.37 -1.00 48.53
C THR A 15 -53.61 -0.90 47.22
N ILE A 16 -52.27 -0.84 47.34
CA ILE A 16 -51.34 -1.77 46.68
C ILE A 16 -52.11 -2.74 45.75
N GLY A 17 -52.04 -2.53 44.44
CA GLY A 17 -52.75 -3.39 43.48
C GLY A 17 -53.47 -2.67 42.33
N GLY A 18 -52.94 -1.54 41.87
CA GLY A 18 -53.15 -1.06 40.50
C GLY A 18 -52.11 -1.70 39.59
N VAL A 19 -52.26 -3.01 39.40
CA VAL A 19 -51.61 -3.79 38.36
C VAL A 19 -51.86 -3.13 36.99
N LEU A 20 -50.78 -2.95 36.22
CA LEU A 20 -50.75 -2.86 34.76
C LEU A 20 -51.49 -1.69 34.10
N LEU A 21 -50.82 -0.55 33.93
CA LEU A 21 -50.85 0.22 32.67
C LEU A 21 -49.79 1.35 32.65
N ALA A 22 -48.51 1.00 32.49
CA ALA A 22 -47.50 1.94 31.95
C ALA A 22 -46.25 1.19 31.43
N ALA A 23 -46.40 -0.08 31.08
CA ALA A 23 -45.38 -0.85 30.38
C ALA A 23 -45.92 -1.21 29.00
N ALA A 24 -45.93 -0.23 28.09
CA ALA A 24 -45.89 -0.42 26.63
C ALA A 24 -46.02 0.92 25.89
N VAL A 25 -44.88 1.34 25.31
CA VAL A 25 -44.72 1.99 23.99
C VAL A 25 -45.23 3.43 23.79
N ALA A 26 -44.29 4.37 23.85
CA ALA A 26 -44.03 5.49 22.92
C ALA A 26 -43.23 6.55 23.69
N GLY A 27 -42.07 7.05 23.30
CA GLY A 27 -41.23 6.96 22.12
C GLY A 27 -40.22 8.11 22.25
N SER A 28 -39.02 7.90 21.71
CA SER A 28 -38.14 8.96 21.18
C SER A 28 -37.19 9.73 22.13
N ILE A 29 -35.89 9.45 21.89
CA ILE A 29 -34.78 10.41 21.71
C ILE A 29 -34.20 11.08 22.96
N ALA A 30 -33.01 10.63 23.37
CA ALA A 30 -31.78 11.46 23.48
C ALA A 30 -30.67 10.70 24.23
N VAL A 31 -30.10 9.67 23.60
CA VAL A 31 -28.77 9.15 23.97
C VAL A 31 -27.78 9.79 23.02
N ILE A 32 -27.26 10.98 23.36
CA ILE A 32 -26.15 11.60 22.62
C ILE A 32 -25.28 12.36 23.63
N GLY A 33 -24.07 11.86 23.88
CA GLY A 33 -23.12 12.54 24.78
C GLY A 33 -21.82 11.80 25.06
N GLN A 34 -21.45 10.79 24.26
CA GLN A 34 -20.07 10.31 24.19
C GLN A 34 -19.66 10.45 22.74
N GLN A 35 -19.18 11.65 22.39
CA GLN A 35 -18.53 11.85 21.12
C GLN A 35 -17.16 11.19 21.21
N SER A 36 -17.09 9.99 20.68
CA SER A 36 -15.86 9.32 20.30
C SER A 36 -14.97 10.33 19.59
N LEU A 37 -13.79 10.60 20.16
CA LEU A 37 -12.65 11.10 19.39
C LEU A 37 -12.21 9.94 18.49
N ALA A 38 -12.99 9.67 17.45
CA ALA A 38 -12.49 8.94 16.31
C ALA A 38 -11.39 9.85 15.74
N SER A 39 -10.15 9.38 15.83
CA SER A 39 -9.05 9.94 15.06
C SER A 39 -9.56 10.16 13.65
N ALA A 40 -9.69 11.42 13.26
CA ALA A 40 -9.91 11.77 11.87
C ALA A 40 -8.61 11.39 11.16
N SER A 41 -8.50 10.12 10.76
CA SER A 41 -7.73 9.77 9.59
C SER A 41 -8.37 10.60 8.49
N THR A 42 -7.74 11.73 8.16
CA THR A 42 -8.02 12.44 6.93
C THR A 42 -7.87 11.39 5.84
N ALA A 43 -9.00 10.86 5.37
CA ALA A 43 -9.04 10.20 4.09
C ALA A 43 -8.55 11.27 3.12
N VAL A 44 -7.27 11.19 2.76
CA VAL A 44 -6.72 11.97 1.66
C VAL A 44 -7.61 11.60 0.49
N SER A 45 -8.51 12.52 0.14
CA SER A 45 -9.34 12.40 -1.05
C SER A 45 -8.36 12.28 -2.21
N SER A 46 -8.08 11.05 -2.60
CA SER A 46 -7.11 10.74 -3.64
C SER A 46 -7.75 11.23 -4.93
N GLY A 47 -7.26 12.36 -5.43
CA GLY A 47 -7.49 12.70 -6.83
C GLY A 47 -6.99 11.55 -7.73
N PRO A 48 -7.30 11.58 -9.02
CA PRO A 48 -6.72 10.62 -9.95
C PRO A 48 -5.18 10.64 -9.81
N VAL A 49 -4.55 9.47 -9.85
CA VAL A 49 -3.09 9.34 -9.90
C VAL A 49 -2.58 10.13 -11.11
N THR A 50 -1.54 10.93 -10.90
CA THR A 50 -0.91 11.76 -11.94
C THR A 50 0.60 11.55 -11.99
N GLU A 51 1.27 12.22 -12.93
CA GLU A 51 2.74 12.25 -12.98
C GLU A 51 3.37 12.81 -11.69
N ALA A 52 2.65 13.66 -10.94
CA ALA A 52 3.10 14.14 -9.63
C ALA A 52 3.23 13.00 -8.60
N ASP A 53 2.48 11.90 -8.80
CA ASP A 53 2.52 10.70 -7.98
C ASP A 53 3.57 9.68 -8.47
N GLY A 54 4.36 10.01 -9.49
CA GLY A 54 5.33 9.10 -10.10
C GLY A 54 4.75 8.22 -11.22
N LEU A 55 3.56 8.55 -11.74
CA LEU A 55 3.00 7.84 -12.89
C LEU A 55 3.81 8.09 -14.17
N ILE A 56 4.20 7.00 -14.83
CA ILE A 56 4.77 7.00 -16.19
C ILE A 56 3.70 6.42 -17.11
N ARG A 57 3.28 7.16 -18.14
CA ARG A 57 2.10 6.81 -18.95
C ARG A 57 2.41 5.81 -20.06
N HIS A 58 3.56 5.93 -20.69
CA HIS A 58 3.98 5.02 -21.75
C HIS A 58 5.40 4.53 -21.50
N GLU A 59 5.61 3.24 -21.75
CA GLU A 59 6.92 2.64 -21.71
C GLU A 59 7.87 3.36 -22.69
N GLY A 60 9.08 3.67 -22.23
CA GLY A 60 10.09 4.35 -23.03
C GLY A 60 10.01 5.87 -23.04
N ASP A 61 8.99 6.48 -22.41
CA ASP A 61 8.85 7.94 -22.36
C ASP A 61 9.88 8.61 -21.44
N VAL A 62 10.30 7.90 -20.38
CA VAL A 62 11.12 8.48 -19.31
C VAL A 62 12.51 7.85 -19.29
N SER A 63 13.53 8.70 -19.39
CA SER A 63 14.93 8.33 -19.19
C SER A 63 15.33 8.45 -17.71
N VAL A 64 16.43 7.80 -17.32
CA VAL A 64 17.00 7.94 -15.96
C VAL A 64 17.60 9.33 -15.69
N PHE A 65 17.71 10.17 -16.72
CA PHE A 65 18.25 11.53 -16.65
C PHE A 65 17.16 12.60 -16.61
N ASP A 66 15.89 12.22 -16.75
CA ASP A 66 14.78 13.17 -16.78
C ASP A 66 14.49 13.71 -15.37
N ASP A 67 14.01 14.95 -15.32
CA ASP A 67 13.59 15.62 -14.10
C ASP A 67 12.07 15.52 -13.92
N VAL A 68 11.59 14.29 -13.72
CA VAL A 68 10.19 13.97 -13.43
C VAL A 68 10.09 13.29 -12.07
N PRO A 69 8.96 13.40 -11.33
CA PRO A 69 8.85 12.87 -9.97
C PRO A 69 9.21 11.39 -9.82
N ALA A 70 8.93 10.56 -10.83
CA ALA A 70 9.34 9.15 -10.83
C ALA A 70 10.87 8.95 -10.74
N VAL A 71 11.66 9.92 -11.18
CA VAL A 71 13.14 9.87 -11.17
C VAL A 71 13.72 10.78 -10.11
N SER A 72 13.23 12.02 -10.00
CA SER A 72 13.80 13.04 -9.11
C SER A 72 13.53 12.81 -7.62
N ASN A 73 12.56 11.97 -7.28
CA ASN A 73 12.27 11.56 -5.90
C ASN A 73 12.89 10.21 -5.50
N LEU A 74 13.70 9.58 -6.37
CA LEU A 74 14.51 8.44 -5.97
C LEU A 74 15.52 8.84 -4.90
N ASP A 75 15.93 7.88 -4.08
CA ASP A 75 17.09 8.06 -3.20
C ASP A 75 18.31 8.52 -4.03
N SER A 76 19.06 9.48 -3.48
CA SER A 76 20.13 10.13 -4.23
C SER A 76 21.26 9.19 -4.60
N ASP A 77 21.58 8.23 -3.74
CA ASP A 77 22.66 7.27 -3.96
C ASP A 77 22.21 6.25 -5.01
N LEU A 78 20.94 5.83 -4.96
CA LEU A 78 20.36 4.99 -6.02
C LEU A 78 20.38 5.72 -7.37
N LEU A 79 19.93 6.98 -7.41
CA LEU A 79 19.89 7.75 -8.64
C LEU A 79 21.28 7.97 -9.25
N GLU A 80 22.29 8.21 -8.42
CA GLU A 80 23.69 8.29 -8.86
C GLU A 80 24.15 6.98 -9.49
N ALA A 81 23.93 5.85 -8.81
CA ALA A 81 24.31 4.53 -9.30
C ALA A 81 23.61 4.17 -10.62
N VAL A 82 22.30 4.42 -10.73
CA VAL A 82 21.51 4.19 -11.94
C VAL A 82 22.03 5.03 -13.10
N ARG A 83 22.35 6.30 -12.88
CA ARG A 83 22.88 7.19 -13.93
C ARG A 83 24.28 6.75 -14.37
N ALA A 84 25.14 6.35 -13.44
CA ALA A 84 26.46 5.80 -13.77
C ALA A 84 26.33 4.52 -14.61
N ALA A 85 25.43 3.61 -14.23
CA ALA A 85 25.15 2.39 -14.97
C ALA A 85 24.59 2.66 -16.36
N ALA A 86 23.65 3.61 -16.49
CA ALA A 86 23.07 3.99 -17.77
C ALA A 86 24.13 4.60 -18.71
N THR A 87 24.99 5.48 -18.22
CA THR A 87 26.10 6.03 -19.02
C THR A 87 27.03 4.94 -19.54
N ALA A 88 27.41 3.98 -18.70
CA ALA A 88 28.25 2.86 -19.13
C ALA A 88 27.53 1.92 -20.11
N ALA A 89 26.24 1.65 -19.91
CA ALA A 89 25.47 0.82 -20.82
C ALA A 89 25.30 1.44 -22.22
N GLU A 90 25.25 2.77 -22.31
CA GLU A 90 25.22 3.47 -23.59
C GLU A 90 26.50 3.25 -24.42
N GLU A 91 27.66 3.07 -23.79
CA GLU A 91 28.91 2.71 -24.48
C GLU A 91 28.80 1.34 -25.17
N ASP A 92 27.97 0.44 -24.63
CA ASP A 92 27.63 -0.86 -25.19
C ASP A 92 26.39 -0.81 -26.13
N GLY A 93 25.87 0.38 -26.41
CA GLY A 93 24.69 0.59 -27.26
C GLY A 93 23.36 0.20 -26.59
N VAL A 94 23.34 0.06 -25.26
CA VAL A 94 22.16 -0.29 -24.46
C VAL A 94 21.61 0.96 -23.79
N ARG A 95 20.41 1.39 -24.20
CA ARG A 95 19.69 2.51 -23.56
C ARG A 95 18.74 1.98 -22.48
N MET A 96 18.69 2.69 -21.36
CA MET A 96 17.78 2.39 -20.24
C MET A 96 16.64 3.40 -20.20
N HIS A 97 15.41 2.91 -19.99
CA HIS A 97 14.24 3.73 -19.69
C HIS A 97 13.57 3.24 -18.41
N VAL A 98 12.88 4.15 -17.74
CA VAL A 98 12.21 3.89 -16.47
C VAL A 98 10.77 3.46 -16.74
N ASN A 99 10.41 2.27 -16.29
CA ASN A 99 9.01 1.80 -16.28
C ASN A 99 8.30 2.22 -15.00
N SER A 100 9.03 2.25 -13.89
CA SER A 100 8.58 2.76 -12.60
C SER A 100 9.77 3.22 -11.79
N GLY A 101 9.66 4.32 -11.06
CA GLY A 101 10.69 4.75 -10.12
C GLY A 101 10.05 5.06 -8.78
N TRP A 102 10.30 6.25 -8.23
CA TRP A 102 9.57 6.69 -7.05
C TRP A 102 8.07 6.79 -7.34
N ARG A 103 7.25 6.37 -6.38
CA ARG A 103 5.78 6.46 -6.44
C ARG A 103 5.21 6.94 -5.12
N SER A 104 4.14 7.73 -5.17
CA SER A 104 3.42 8.12 -3.96
C SER A 104 2.74 6.92 -3.28
N ALA A 105 2.56 6.97 -1.97
CA ALA A 105 1.84 5.92 -1.23
C ALA A 105 0.41 5.71 -1.75
N ALA A 106 -0.26 6.79 -2.20
CA ALA A 106 -1.60 6.72 -2.78
C ALA A 106 -1.59 5.98 -4.13
N TYR A 107 -0.56 6.19 -4.95
CA TYR A 107 -0.39 5.44 -6.19
C TYR A 107 -0.07 3.96 -5.92
N GLN A 108 0.80 3.68 -4.96
CA GLN A 108 1.09 2.30 -4.54
C GLN A 108 -0.17 1.57 -4.07
N GLU A 109 -1.03 2.23 -3.30
CA GLU A 109 -2.31 1.67 -2.84
C GLU A 109 -3.25 1.38 -4.02
N GLN A 110 -3.33 2.29 -4.99
CA GLN A 110 -4.11 2.06 -6.20
C GLN A 110 -3.62 0.81 -6.95
N LEU A 111 -2.31 0.67 -7.15
CA LEU A 111 -1.73 -0.50 -7.82
C LEU A 111 -1.95 -1.79 -7.05
N ARG A 112 -1.91 -1.73 -5.71
CA ARG A 112 -2.22 -2.89 -4.87
C ARG A 112 -3.66 -3.34 -5.08
N ARG A 113 -4.63 -2.41 -5.08
CA ARG A 113 -6.03 -2.74 -5.36
C ARG A 113 -6.23 -3.31 -6.76
N ASP A 114 -5.56 -2.74 -7.75
CA ASP A 114 -5.64 -3.22 -9.14
C ASP A 114 -5.07 -4.65 -9.27
N ALA A 115 -3.96 -4.93 -8.60
CA ALA A 115 -3.39 -6.28 -8.52
C ALA A 115 -4.32 -7.27 -7.82
N VAL A 116 -4.99 -6.88 -6.72
CA VAL A 116 -6.00 -7.74 -6.07
C VAL A 116 -7.15 -8.03 -7.02
N ALA A 117 -7.63 -7.03 -7.75
CA ALA A 117 -8.68 -7.23 -8.75
C ALA A 117 -8.23 -8.16 -9.89
N GLN A 118 -6.96 -8.06 -10.30
CA GLN A 118 -6.37 -8.88 -11.36
C GLN A 118 -6.12 -10.33 -10.94
N TYR A 119 -5.55 -10.54 -9.76
CA TYR A 119 -5.06 -11.84 -9.29
C TYR A 119 -6.04 -12.55 -8.33
N GLY A 120 -7.11 -11.86 -7.91
CA GLY A 120 -8.23 -12.44 -7.17
C GLY A 120 -8.04 -12.55 -5.66
N SER A 121 -6.85 -12.24 -5.12
CA SER A 121 -6.61 -12.19 -3.67
C SER A 121 -5.45 -11.26 -3.32
N GLU A 122 -5.40 -10.81 -2.06
CA GLU A 122 -4.26 -10.07 -1.50
C GLU A 122 -2.98 -10.91 -1.49
N GLU A 123 -3.11 -12.21 -1.23
CA GLU A 123 -1.99 -13.16 -1.21
C GLU A 123 -1.31 -13.27 -2.58
N GLU A 124 -2.09 -13.50 -3.64
CA GLU A 124 -1.54 -13.57 -4.99
C GLU A 124 -1.03 -12.21 -5.49
N ALA A 125 -1.71 -11.11 -5.13
CA ALA A 125 -1.25 -9.77 -5.47
C ALA A 125 0.09 -9.41 -4.80
N ALA A 126 0.34 -9.92 -3.58
CA ALA A 126 1.58 -9.67 -2.84
C ALA A 126 2.83 -10.27 -3.50
N ARG A 127 2.66 -11.20 -4.43
CA ARG A 127 3.77 -11.74 -5.24
C ARG A 127 4.29 -10.75 -6.28
N TRP A 128 3.63 -9.61 -6.47
CA TRP A 128 3.95 -8.63 -7.54
C TRP A 128 3.93 -7.17 -7.08
N VAL A 129 3.15 -6.84 -6.05
CA VAL A 129 2.95 -5.46 -5.60
C VAL A 129 3.00 -5.43 -4.09
N ALA A 130 3.93 -4.68 -3.49
CA ALA A 130 4.01 -4.49 -2.03
C ALA A 130 2.91 -3.54 -1.48
N THR A 131 2.74 -3.44 -0.15
CA THR A 131 1.79 -2.45 0.42
C THR A 131 2.45 -1.07 0.39
N PRO A 132 1.67 0.02 0.57
CA PRO A 132 2.22 1.36 0.65
C PRO A 132 3.29 1.55 1.73
N GLU A 133 3.18 0.84 2.86
CA GLU A 133 4.05 0.98 4.02
C GLU A 133 5.43 0.35 3.82
N ASN A 134 5.54 -0.61 2.91
CA ASN A 134 6.71 -1.48 2.79
C ASN A 134 7.18 -1.67 1.33
N SER A 135 6.71 -0.81 0.42
CA SER A 135 7.21 -0.71 -0.96
C SER A 135 8.45 0.17 -1.03
N GLU A 136 9.53 -0.39 -1.58
CA GLU A 136 10.79 0.33 -1.81
C GLU A 136 10.63 1.42 -2.90
N HIS A 137 9.62 1.35 -3.75
CA HIS A 137 9.29 2.46 -4.66
C HIS A 137 8.71 3.67 -3.92
N VAL A 138 8.07 3.46 -2.78
CA VAL A 138 7.49 4.55 -1.99
C VAL A 138 8.58 5.28 -1.22
N SER A 139 9.58 4.55 -0.69
CA SER A 139 10.77 5.16 -0.07
C SER A 139 11.75 5.76 -1.08
N GLY A 140 11.65 5.37 -2.37
CA GLY A 140 12.57 5.81 -3.43
C GLY A 140 13.81 4.94 -3.55
N ASP A 141 13.83 3.77 -2.90
CA ASP A 141 14.95 2.84 -2.83
C ASP A 141 14.93 1.77 -3.94
N ALA A 142 13.92 1.79 -4.83
CA ALA A 142 13.78 0.88 -5.96
C ALA A 142 13.44 1.58 -7.28
N ILE A 143 13.86 0.94 -8.37
CA ILE A 143 13.57 1.36 -9.75
C ILE A 143 13.29 0.16 -10.64
N ASP A 144 12.27 0.29 -11.47
CA ASP A 144 11.91 -0.66 -12.53
C ASP A 144 12.42 -0.15 -13.87
N LEU A 145 13.37 -0.87 -14.45
CA LEU A 145 13.97 -0.53 -15.74
C LEU A 145 13.41 -1.40 -16.87
N GLY A 146 12.96 -0.73 -17.93
CA GLY A 146 12.32 -1.37 -19.06
C GLY A 146 13.30 -1.82 -20.14
N GLY A 147 12.79 -2.64 -21.06
CA GLY A 147 13.55 -3.24 -22.16
C GLY A 147 14.45 -4.40 -21.72
N LEU A 148 14.28 -5.56 -22.38
CA LEU A 148 15.10 -6.73 -22.09
C LEU A 148 16.62 -6.50 -22.24
N PRO A 149 17.10 -5.73 -23.24
CA PRO A 149 18.54 -5.45 -23.36
C PRO A 149 19.14 -4.76 -22.13
N ALA A 150 18.41 -3.80 -21.52
CA ALA A 150 18.86 -3.09 -20.32
C ALA A 150 18.89 -4.01 -19.10
N GLN A 151 17.82 -4.80 -18.90
CA GLN A 151 17.73 -5.79 -17.83
C GLN A 151 18.84 -6.84 -17.92
N ASP A 152 19.08 -7.37 -19.11
CA ASP A 152 20.15 -8.36 -19.36
C ASP A 152 21.54 -7.76 -19.14
N TRP A 153 21.73 -6.49 -19.51
CA TRP A 153 22.98 -5.78 -19.26
C TRP A 153 23.23 -5.58 -17.76
N LEU A 154 22.22 -5.14 -17.01
CA LEU A 154 22.30 -4.98 -15.56
C LEU A 154 22.46 -6.31 -14.82
N ALA A 155 21.89 -7.40 -15.30
CA ALA A 155 22.12 -8.73 -14.73
C ALA A 155 23.61 -9.14 -14.80
N ARG A 156 24.38 -8.63 -15.78
CA ARG A 156 25.81 -8.93 -15.93
C ARG A 156 26.73 -7.90 -15.28
N HIS A 157 26.34 -6.63 -15.33
CA HIS A 157 27.22 -5.51 -14.95
C HIS A 157 26.73 -4.74 -13.73
N GLY A 158 25.46 -4.87 -13.32
CA GLY A 158 24.83 -4.04 -12.29
C GLY A 158 25.58 -4.03 -10.96
N ALA A 159 26.14 -5.18 -10.55
CA ALA A 159 26.89 -5.31 -9.30
C ALA A 159 28.06 -4.31 -9.19
N GLN A 160 28.71 -3.93 -10.30
CA GLN A 160 29.81 -2.98 -10.29
C GLN A 160 29.38 -1.54 -9.93
N PHE A 161 28.08 -1.25 -10.03
CA PHE A 161 27.44 0.00 -9.59
C PHE A 161 26.67 -0.18 -8.28
N GLY A 162 26.69 -1.37 -7.69
CA GLY A 162 25.83 -1.70 -6.56
C GLY A 162 24.37 -1.95 -6.93
N LEU A 163 24.00 -2.03 -8.21
CA LEU A 163 22.62 -2.25 -8.63
C LEU A 163 22.33 -3.74 -8.74
N CYS A 164 21.33 -4.21 -8.00
CA CYS A 164 21.00 -5.63 -7.93
C CYS A 164 19.52 -5.86 -8.19
N GLN A 165 19.25 -6.87 -9.03
CA GLN A 165 17.93 -7.47 -9.10
C GLN A 165 17.64 -8.14 -7.75
N ILE A 166 16.50 -7.83 -7.15
CA ILE A 166 16.15 -8.33 -5.81
C ILE A 166 15.20 -9.51 -5.87
N TYR A 167 14.27 -9.51 -6.83
CA TYR A 167 13.25 -10.55 -6.96
C TYR A 167 13.44 -11.34 -8.26
N ALA A 168 13.48 -12.67 -8.16
CA ALA A 168 13.71 -13.55 -9.30
C ALA A 168 12.59 -13.49 -10.34
N ASN A 169 11.34 -13.24 -9.91
CA ASN A 169 10.18 -13.04 -10.77
C ASN A 169 10.10 -11.64 -11.42
N GLU A 170 10.91 -10.67 -10.97
CA GLU A 170 10.85 -9.26 -11.42
C GLU A 170 12.20 -8.82 -11.98
N ARG A 171 12.48 -9.24 -13.21
CA ARG A 171 13.75 -8.93 -13.91
C ARG A 171 13.99 -7.45 -14.16
N TRP A 172 12.95 -6.64 -13.98
CA TRP A 172 12.96 -5.20 -14.12
C TRP A 172 13.28 -4.47 -12.81
N HIS A 173 13.09 -5.09 -11.64
CA HIS A 173 13.18 -4.43 -10.33
C HIS A 173 14.62 -4.44 -9.79
N PHE A 174 15.22 -3.27 -9.67
CA PHE A 174 16.57 -3.07 -9.16
C PHE A 174 16.58 -2.18 -7.92
N GLU A 175 17.45 -2.52 -6.97
CA GLU A 175 17.72 -1.71 -5.78
C GLU A 175 19.22 -1.52 -5.58
N LEU A 176 19.59 -0.47 -4.83
CA LEU A 176 20.97 -0.24 -4.45
C LEU A 176 21.39 -1.20 -3.32
N ARG A 177 22.52 -1.87 -3.55
CA ARG A 177 23.25 -2.73 -2.62
C ARG A 177 24.72 -2.34 -2.70
N PRO A 178 25.18 -1.34 -1.94
CA PRO A 178 26.55 -0.81 -2.08
C PRO A 178 27.63 -1.87 -1.89
N ALA A 179 27.37 -2.86 -1.03
CA ALA A 179 28.27 -3.99 -0.81
C ALA A 179 28.47 -4.88 -2.05
N ALA A 180 27.59 -4.82 -3.06
CA ALA A 180 27.67 -5.64 -4.26
C ALA A 180 28.87 -5.29 -5.15
N VAL A 181 29.39 -4.07 -5.05
CA VAL A 181 30.63 -3.67 -5.75
C VAL A 181 31.81 -4.56 -5.33
N ALA A 182 31.87 -4.94 -4.05
CA ALA A 182 32.93 -5.78 -3.52
C ALA A 182 32.56 -7.28 -3.51
N ASN A 183 31.29 -7.61 -3.32
CA ASN A 183 30.85 -8.97 -2.99
C ASN A 183 29.94 -9.63 -4.05
N GLY A 184 29.56 -8.90 -5.09
CA GLY A 184 28.47 -9.30 -5.98
C GLY A 184 27.09 -9.11 -5.34
N CYS A 185 26.05 -9.25 -6.15
CA CYS A 185 24.68 -9.12 -5.69
C CYS A 185 24.29 -10.21 -4.68
N PRO A 186 23.42 -9.90 -3.71
CA PRO A 186 22.88 -10.92 -2.81
C PRO A 186 22.06 -11.94 -3.61
N LEU A 187 21.78 -13.09 -2.96
CA LEU A 187 20.79 -14.02 -3.50
C LEU A 187 19.45 -13.31 -3.63
N MET A 188 18.80 -13.52 -4.78
CA MET A 188 17.45 -13.01 -5.01
C MET A 188 16.45 -13.75 -4.14
N TYR A 189 15.42 -13.03 -3.74
CA TYR A 189 14.18 -13.61 -3.23
C TYR A 189 13.37 -14.18 -4.40
N ASP A 190 12.51 -15.17 -4.16
CA ASP A 190 11.67 -15.74 -5.22
C ASP A 190 10.71 -14.68 -5.78
N ASP A 191 10.12 -13.92 -4.86
CA ASP A 191 9.22 -12.80 -5.08
C ASP A 191 9.13 -11.94 -3.80
N PRO A 192 8.46 -10.77 -3.84
CA PRO A 192 8.34 -9.89 -2.68
C PRO A 192 7.81 -10.56 -1.42
N THR A 193 6.98 -11.61 -1.48
CA THR A 193 6.44 -12.28 -0.29
C THR A 193 7.50 -13.00 0.56
N THR A 194 8.67 -13.25 -0.02
CA THR A 194 9.79 -13.91 0.67
C THR A 194 10.84 -12.94 1.21
N ASP A 195 10.69 -11.63 0.95
CA ASP A 195 11.55 -10.58 1.50
C ASP A 195 11.05 -10.11 2.88
N PRO A 196 11.81 -10.28 3.98
CA PRO A 196 11.38 -9.84 5.30
C PRO A 196 11.02 -8.35 5.42
N ARG A 197 11.51 -7.50 4.51
CA ARG A 197 11.22 -6.05 4.52
C ARG A 197 9.79 -5.74 4.14
N THR A 198 9.18 -6.55 3.28
CA THR A 198 7.81 -6.38 2.75
C THR A 198 6.75 -7.07 3.62
N GLN A 199 7.17 -7.80 4.67
CA GLN A 199 6.30 -8.56 5.57
C GLN A 199 6.02 -7.83 6.90
N ARG A 200 6.41 -6.55 7.01
CA ARG A 200 6.29 -5.75 8.24
C ARG A 200 4.92 -5.09 8.37
#